data_AF-A0A922T1T2-F1
#
_entry.id   AF-A0A922T1T2-F1
#
_cell.length_a   1.000
_cell.length_b   1.000
_cell.length_c   1.000
_cell.angle_alpha   90.00
_cell.angle_beta   90.00
_cell.angle_gamma   90.00
#
_symmetry.space_group_name_H-M   'P 1'
#
loop_
_entity.id
_entity.type
_entity.pdbx_description
1 polymer ?
#
loop_
_entity_poly.entity_id
_entity_poly.type
_entity_poly.pdbx_seq_one_letter_code
_entity_poly.pdbx_strand_id
1 'polypeptide(L)' 'MGIKHLYQLIEEHTPEAVKKGEIKNQFGRKVAIDAYAHVLPAVVP' A
#
# COMPACT_ATOMS: atom_id res chain seq x y z
N MET A 1 -1.28 -7.82 8.67
CA MET A 1 0.14 -8.22 8.79
C MET A 1 0.82 -7.99 7.45
N GLY A 2 1.97 -7.30 7.41
CA GLY A 2 2.70 -6.98 6.17
C GLY A 2 3.97 -7.80 5.99
N ILE A 3 4.56 -7.74 4.80
CA ILE A 3 5.87 -8.33 4.50
C ILE A 3 6.96 -7.31 4.86
N LYS A 4 7.86 -7.68 5.77
CA LYS A 4 8.96 -6.80 6.21
C LYS A 4 9.88 -6.48 5.03
N HIS A 5 10.29 -5.21 4.91
CA HIS A 5 11.25 -4.70 3.92
C HIS A 5 10.86 -4.85 2.44
N LEU A 6 9.66 -5.32 2.10
CA LEU A 6 9.24 -5.50 0.70
C LEU A 6 9.31 -4.21 -0.11
N TYR A 7 8.87 -3.09 0.47
CA TYR A 7 8.92 -1.79 -0.21
C TYR A 7 10.34 -1.38 -0.57
N GLN A 8 11.30 -1.54 0.35
CA GLN A 8 12.70 -1.19 0.13
C GLN A 8 13.33 -2.04 -0.97
N LEU A 9 13.03 -3.35 -0.99
CA LEU A 9 13.54 -4.26 -2.01
C LEU A 9 13.00 -3.92 -3.41
N ILE A 10 11.71 -3.61 -3.52
CA ILE A 10 11.08 -3.18 -4.78
C ILE A 10 11.69 -1.85 -5.25
N GLU A 11 11.89 -0.90 -4.33
CA GLU A 11 12.48 0.41 -4.64
C GLU A 11 13.94 0.29 -5.12
N GLU A 12 14.72 -0.64 -4.55
CA GLU A 12 16.12 -0.88 -4.94
C GLU A 12 16.25 -1.59 -6.28
N HIS A 13 15.42 -2.62 -6.55
CA HIS A 13 15.63 -3.51 -7.70
C HIS A 13 14.70 -3.23 -8.89
N THR A 14 13.52 -2.64 -8.65
CA THR A 14 12.45 -2.43 -9.65
C THR A 14 11.65 -1.15 -9.35
N PRO A 15 12.28 0.03 -9.30
CA PRO A 15 11.61 1.29 -8.92
C PRO A 15 10.46 1.67 -9.87
N GLU A 16 10.49 1.22 -11.12
CA GLU A 16 9.44 1.45 -12.13
C GLU A 16 8.10 0.77 -11.81
N ALA A 17 8.12 -0.25 -10.94
CA ALA A 17 6.91 -0.88 -10.44
C ALA A 17 6.12 0.03 -9.48
N VAL A 18 6.78 1.04 -8.87
CA VAL A 18 6.17 1.99 -7.93
C VAL A 18 5.72 3.24 -8.66
N LYS A 19 4.40 3.48 -8.70
CA LYS A 19 3.82 4.68 -9.35
C LYS A 19 3.29 5.66 -8.32
N LYS A 20 3.87 6.85 -8.27
CA LYS A 20 3.37 8.00 -7.50
C LYS A 20 2.45 8.84 -8.38
N GLY A 21 1.34 9.32 -7.83
CA GLY A 21 0.38 10.14 -8.55
C GLY A 21 -0.63 10.81 -7.62
N GLU A 22 -1.34 11.82 -8.13
CA GLU A 22 -2.33 12.56 -7.35
C GLU A 22 -3.65 11.77 -7.19
N ILE A 23 -4.32 11.94 -6.04
CA ILE A 23 -5.62 11.29 -5.77
C ILE A 23 -6.69 11.69 -6.79
N LYS A 24 -6.59 12.90 -7.35
CA LYS A 24 -7.51 13.40 -8.37
C LYS A 24 -7.56 12.51 -9.62
N ASN A 25 -6.46 11.82 -9.92
CA ASN A 25 -6.38 10.91 -11.06
C ASN A 25 -7.12 9.58 -10.83
N GLN A 26 -7.64 9.35 -9.62
CA GLN A 26 -8.38 8.13 -9.26
C GLN A 26 -9.90 8.37 -9.14
N PHE A 27 -10.40 9.60 -9.36
CA PHE A 27 -11.84 9.86 -9.34
C PHE A 27 -12.58 8.98 -10.35
N GLY A 28 -13.74 8.44 -9.93
CA GLY A 28 -14.55 7.54 -10.76
C GLY A 28 -14.11 6.06 -10.74
N ARG A 29 -12.99 5.73 -10.08
CA ARG A 29 -12.56 4.34 -9.91
C ARG A 29 -13.11 3.75 -8.62
N LYS A 30 -13.67 2.54 -8.72
CA LYS A 30 -13.99 1.72 -7.55
C LYS A 30 -12.70 1.09 -7.05
N VAL A 31 -12.43 1.22 -5.75
CA VAL A 31 -11.24 0.66 -5.09
C VAL A 31 -11.70 -0.16 -3.90
N ALA A 32 -11.17 -1.37 -3.77
CA ALA A 32 -11.37 -2.18 -2.58
C ALA A 32 -10.40 -1.70 -1.50
N ILE A 33 -10.93 -1.44 -0.31
CA ILE A 33 -10.15 -0.97 0.85
C ILE A 33 -10.22 -2.05 1.91
N ASP A 34 -9.06 -2.46 2.42
CA ASP A 34 -8.97 -3.32 3.60
C ASP A 34 -9.21 -2.47 4.86
N ALA A 35 -10.38 -2.64 5.48
CA ALA A 35 -10.77 -1.94 6.69
C ALA A 35 -10.07 -2.47 7.95
N TYR A 36 -9.62 -3.73 7.96
CA TYR A 36 -8.94 -4.32 9.13
C TYR A 36 -7.61 -3.63 9.39
N ALA A 37 -6.86 -3.29 8.32
CA ALA A 37 -5.63 -2.52 8.40
C ALA A 37 -5.82 -1.09 8.97
N HIS A 38 -7.05 -0.58 8.97
CA HIS A 38 -7.38 0.78 9.41
C HIS A 38 -8.02 0.87 10.80
N VAL A 39 -8.72 -0.18 11.25
CA VAL A 39 -9.62 -0.11 12.43
C VAL A 39 -9.04 -0.77 13.67
N LEU A 40 -8.09 -1.70 13.54
CA LEU A 40 -7.57 -2.43 14.69
C LEU A 40 -6.13 -2.01 15.01
N PRO A 41 -5.83 -1.53 16.24
CA PRO A 41 -4.45 -1.52 16.70
C PRO A 41 -3.99 -2.97 16.63
N ALA A 42 -2.84 -3.20 16.00
CA ALA A 42 -2.27 -4.53 15.88
C ALA A 42 -2.23 -5.15 17.28
N VAL A 43 -3.11 -6.13 17.54
CA VAL A 43 -2.95 -7.04 18.66
C VAL A 43 -1.78 -7.92 18.24
N VAL A 44 -0.59 -7.45 18.57
CA VAL A 44 0.65 -8.20 18.44
C VAL A 44 0.67 -9.16 19.63
N PRO A 45 0.66 -10.50 19.43
CA PRO A 45 1.06 -11.42 20.50
C PRO A 45 2.55 -11.28 20.82
#